data_AF-A0A069D2S2-F1
#
_entry.id   AF-A0A069D2S2-F1
#
_cell.length_a   1.000
_cell.length_b   1.000
_cell.length_c   1.000
_cell.angle_alpha   90.00
_cell.angle_beta   90.00
_cell.angle_gamma   90.00
#
_symmetry.space_group_name_H-M   'P 1'
#
loop_
_entity.id
_entity.type
_entity.pdbx_description
1 polymer ?
#
loop_
_entity_poly.entity_id
_entity_poly.type
_entity_poly.pdbx_seq_one_letter_code
_entity_poly.pdbx_strand_id
1 'polypeptide(L)' 'MDKKVPYMEMGVGIENIFKFIRVDYTWRLSYKNHPGIQDRGIRIQMKMTF' A
#
# COMPACT_ATOMS: atom_id res chain seq x y z
N MET A 1 22.96 -11.63 7.54
CA MET A 1 21.53 -11.79 7.90
C MET A 1 21.34 -11.18 9.28
N ASP A 2 21.21 -9.86 9.34
CA ASP A 2 21.04 -9.11 10.58
C ASP A 2 19.59 -9.26 11.06
N LYS A 3 19.41 -10.02 12.14
CA LYS A 3 18.15 -10.52 12.71
C LYS A 3 17.22 -9.43 13.31
N LYS A 4 17.38 -8.15 12.94
CA LYS A 4 16.81 -7.01 13.68
C LYS A 4 15.98 -6.01 12.86
N VAL A 5 15.75 -6.23 11.58
CA VAL A 5 14.82 -5.37 10.81
C VAL A 5 13.42 -5.98 10.86
N PRO A 6 12.48 -5.45 11.67
CA PRO A 6 11.10 -5.90 11.65
C PRO A 6 10.49 -5.58 10.28
N TYR A 7 9.63 -6.47 9.79
CA TYR A 7 8.87 -6.23 8.58
C TYR A 7 7.90 -5.06 8.84
N MET A 8 8.02 -4.01 8.03
CA MET A 8 7.22 -2.79 8.13
C MET A 8 6.64 -2.45 6.76
N GLU A 9 5.32 -2.29 6.73
CA GLU A 9 4.54 -1.79 5.60
C GLU A 9 3.77 -0.57 6.08
N MET A 10 3.66 0.44 5.22
CA MET A 10 2.79 1.59 5.44
C MET A 10 1.80 1.65 4.28
N GLY A 11 0.53 1.82 4.61
CA GLY A 11 -0.54 2.06 3.64
C GLY A 11 -1.22 3.39 3.93
N VAL A 12 -1.44 4.20 2.90
CA VAL A 12 -2.29 5.38 2.95
C VAL A 12 -3.49 5.14 2.05
N GLY A 13 -4.66 5.07 2.66
CA GLY A 13 -5.94 5.01 1.97
C GLY A 13 -6.58 6.40 1.92
N ILE A 14 -6.89 6.87 0.72
CA ILE A 14 -7.70 8.07 0.49
C ILE A 14 -9.07 7.60 -0.01
N GLU A 15 -10.09 7.79 0.83
CA GLU A 15 -11.49 7.55 0.47
C GLU A 15 -12.18 8.88 0.18
N ASN A 16 -12.97 8.93 -0.89
CA ASN A 16 -13.78 10.11 -1.20
C ASN A 16 -14.96 10.26 -0.22
N ILE A 17 -15.32 11.51 0.08
CA ILE A 17 -16.44 11.90 0.96
C ILE A 17 -17.79 11.31 0.49
N PHE A 18 -17.96 11.11 -0.82
CA PHE A 18 -19.14 10.46 -1.41
C PHE A 18 -19.07 8.92 -1.46
N LYS A 19 -18.04 8.30 -0.87
CA LYS A 19 -17.78 6.85 -0.85
C LYS A 19 -17.73 6.15 -2.22
N PHE A 20 -17.58 6.90 -3.31
CA PHE A 20 -17.64 6.38 -4.68
C PHE A 20 -16.30 5.80 -5.16
N ILE A 21 -15.18 6.44 -4.78
CA ILE A 21 -13.82 6.07 -5.21
C ILE A 21 -12.93 5.96 -3.97
N ARG A 22 -12.24 4.83 -3.85
CA ARG A 22 -11.19 4.59 -2.86
C ARG A 22 -9.87 4.33 -3.58
N VAL A 23 -8.84 5.08 -3.21
CA VAL A 23 -7.47 4.85 -3.66
C VAL A 23 -6.66 4.42 -2.44
N ASP A 24 -6.17 3.19 -2.47
CA ASP A 24 -5.34 2.61 -1.41
C ASP A 24 -3.91 2.48 -1.93
N TYR A 25 -3.00 3.25 -1.34
CA TYR A 25 -1.59 3.28 -1.71
C TYR A 25 -0.78 2.57 -0.64
N THR A 26 -0.22 1.41 -0.97
CA THR A 26 0.60 0.61 -0.05
C THR A 26 2.07 0.66 -0.46
N TRP A 27 2.96 0.86 0.51
CA TRP A 27 4.39 0.80 0.30
C TRP A 27 5.07 0.01 1.43
N ARG A 28 6.05 -0.80 1.05
CA ARG A 28 6.88 -1.56 1.99
C ARG A 28 8.06 -0.68 2.41
N LEU A 29 8.33 -0.62 3.71
CA LEU A 29 9.45 0.15 4.27
C LEU A 29 10.63 -0.76 4.61
N SER A 30 10.37 -2.01 4.98
CA SER A 30 11.40 -3.04 5.16
C SER A 30 11.55 -3.92 3.91
N TYR A 31 12.72 -4.56 3.76
CA TYR A 31 13.11 -5.39 2.60
C TYR A 31 13.53 -4.64 1.32
N LYS A 32 13.92 -3.36 1.40
CA LYS A 32 14.52 -2.61 0.26
C LYS A 32 15.89 -3.12 -0.21
N ASN A 33 16.50 -4.05 0.51
CA ASN A 33 17.83 -4.59 0.20
C ASN A 33 17.81 -5.85 -0.69
N HIS A 34 16.74 -6.03 -1.48
CA HIS A 34 16.68 -7.06 -2.50
C HIS A 34 16.33 -6.43 -3.86
N PRO A 35 17.26 -6.47 -4.84
CA PRO A 35 17.01 -5.92 -6.16
C PRO A 35 16.00 -6.80 -6.90
N GLY A 36 14.79 -6.28 -7.13
CA GLY A 36 13.74 -6.95 -7.91
C GLY A 36 12.37 -7.08 -7.24
N ILE A 37 12.21 -6.62 -6.00
CA ILE A 37 10.93 -6.69 -5.28
C ILE A 37 10.16 -5.39 -5.47
N GLN A 38 8.86 -5.50 -5.78
CA GLN A 38 7.96 -4.36 -5.95
C GLN A 38 7.66 -3.73 -4.59
N ASP A 39 8.26 -2.56 -4.32
CA ASP A 39 8.21 -1.83 -3.05
C ASP A 39 6.86 -1.11 -2.82
N ARG A 40 6.08 -0.91 -3.88
CA ARG A 40 4.89 -0.05 -3.89
C ARG A 40 3.76 -0.68 -4.70
N GLY A 41 2.53 -0.56 -4.21
CA GLY A 41 1.31 -1.00 -4.87
C GLY A 41 0.22 0.07 -4.79
N ILE A 42 -0.50 0.28 -5.89
CA ILE A 42 -1.63 1.20 -5.97
C ILE A 42 -2.89 0.37 -6.25
N ARG A 43 -3.91 0.53 -5.43
CA ARG A 43 -5.20 -0.14 -5.61
C ARG A 43 -6.29 0.91 -5.71
N ILE A 44 -7.03 0.89 -6.82
CA ILE A 44 -8.18 1.75 -7.06
C ILE A 44 -9.43 0.87 -7.00
N GLN A 45 -10.39 1.26 -6.17
CA GLN A 45 -11.67 0.60 -6.04
C GLN A 45 -12.78 1.61 -6.30
N MET A 46 -13.71 1.26 -7.19
CA MET A 46 -14.90 2.05 -7.50
C MET A 46 -16.12 1.29 -6.99
N LYS A 47 -16.97 1.96 -6.21
CA LYS A 47 -18.20 1.39 -5.68
C LYS A 47 -19.39 2.21 -6.19
N MET A 48 -20.17 1.61 -7.10
CA MET A 48 -21.43 2.18 -7.58
C MET A 48 -22.58 1.54 -6.80
N THR A 49 -23.30 2.36 -6.02
CA THR A 49 -24.48 1.91 -5.26
C THR A 49 -25.70 2.60 -5.89
N PHE A 50 -26.72 1.84 -6.29
CA PHE A 50 -27.94 2.32 -6.98
C PHE A 50 -29.13 2.31 -6.03
#